data_AF-A0A7S4RGR1-F1
#
_entry.id   AF-A0A7S4RGR1-F1
#
_cell.length_a   1.000
_cell.length_b   1.000
_cell.length_c   1.000
_cell.angle_alpha   90.00
_cell.angle_beta   90.00
_cell.angle_gamma   90.00
#
_symmetry.space_group_name_H-M   'P 1'
#
loop_
_entity.id
_entity.type
_entity.pdbx_description
1 polymer ?
#
loop_
_entity_poly.entity_id
_entity_poly.type
_entity_poly.pdbx_seq_one_letter_code
_entity_poly.pdbx_strand_id
1 'polypeptide(L)'
;MTRTTDINDEGGHPRRTKFVDDEDDASDISASDEEDGNATQEEEDDEEDDDASSTDDEGDDDDEDDDEEDDDDSISSTSSATDEGYIDPYDEETLPPYACRYCGIHDPASVARCVETGKWLCNSTTQGGGSHIVNHLVRSRSNQVQLHPESPLGDTVLECYNCAGKNAFVLGFVPASSSSVVVLLCRVCVETVPALKDMDWELGQWHPLVQDRKFLPWLVKVSFSFLFCF
;
A
#
# COMPACT_ATOMS: atom_id res chain seq x y z
N MET A 1 22.42 -71.67 21.22
CA MET A 1 23.43 -71.21 22.18
C MET A 1 23.08 -69.80 22.62
N THR A 2 22.94 -69.60 23.95
CA THR A 2 23.14 -68.36 24.76
C THR A 2 22.37 -67.09 24.37
N ARG A 3 21.69 -66.34 25.25
CA ARG A 3 21.37 -66.40 26.70
C ARG A 3 20.50 -65.14 26.99
N THR A 4 19.42 -65.29 27.79
CA THR A 4 18.93 -64.43 28.92
C THR A 4 18.99 -62.88 28.83
N THR A 5 18.03 -62.08 29.30
CA THR A 5 17.23 -62.16 30.55
C THR A 5 15.91 -61.37 30.48
N ASP A 6 14.91 -61.90 31.19
CA ASP A 6 13.71 -61.27 31.72
C ASP A 6 13.98 -60.07 32.66
N ILE A 7 12.98 -59.20 32.84
CA ILE A 7 12.48 -58.65 34.12
C ILE A 7 11.06 -58.08 33.90
N ASN A 8 10.13 -58.53 34.73
CA ASN A 8 8.71 -58.16 34.85
C ASN A 8 8.51 -56.95 35.80
N ASP A 9 7.22 -56.58 35.97
CA ASP A 9 6.58 -56.03 37.19
C ASP A 9 6.67 -54.50 37.44
N GLU A 10 5.64 -53.73 37.85
CA GLU A 10 4.21 -53.92 38.16
C GLU A 10 3.48 -52.56 38.13
N GLY A 11 2.15 -52.61 37.96
CA GLY A 11 1.17 -51.82 38.74
C GLY A 11 0.99 -50.33 38.40
N GLY A 12 -0.19 -49.73 38.43
CA GLY A 12 -1.53 -50.15 38.82
C GLY A 12 -2.44 -48.92 38.70
N HIS A 13 -3.66 -49.15 38.22
CA HIS A 13 -4.78 -48.18 38.21
C HIS A 13 -5.21 -47.85 39.66
N PRO A 14 -5.93 -46.73 39.96
CA PRO A 14 -7.35 -46.64 39.62
C PRO A 14 -7.94 -45.21 39.40
N ARG A 15 -9.25 -45.21 39.12
CA ARG A 15 -10.16 -44.11 38.75
C ARG A 15 -10.81 -43.38 39.94
N ARG A 16 -11.38 -42.18 39.62
CA ARG A 16 -12.52 -41.43 40.27
C ARG A 16 -12.21 -40.81 41.65
N THR A 17 -12.64 -39.57 41.95
CA THR A 17 -14.04 -39.16 42.25
C THR A 17 -14.34 -37.65 42.06
N LYS A 18 -15.63 -37.32 41.89
CA LYS A 18 -16.27 -36.00 42.01
C LYS A 18 -16.46 -35.58 43.48
N PHE A 19 -16.70 -34.28 43.77
CA PHE A 19 -17.73 -33.66 44.65
C PHE A 19 -17.33 -32.18 44.95
N VAL A 20 -17.96 -31.12 44.39
CA VAL A 20 -19.08 -30.23 44.81
C VAL A 20 -18.95 -29.42 46.13
N ASP A 21 -19.23 -28.11 45.96
CA ASP A 21 -19.73 -27.01 46.84
C ASP A 21 -18.95 -26.51 48.08
N ASP A 22 -18.78 -25.18 48.19
CA ASP A 22 -19.46 -24.33 49.20
C ASP A 22 -19.08 -22.83 49.04
N GLU A 23 -20.05 -21.99 49.41
CA GLU A 23 -20.20 -20.53 49.21
C GLU A 23 -19.52 -19.65 50.30
N ASP A 24 -19.65 -18.33 50.11
CA ASP A 24 -19.63 -17.22 51.09
C ASP A 24 -18.30 -16.69 51.67
N ASP A 25 -18.00 -15.41 51.40
CA ASP A 25 -18.01 -14.36 52.44
C ASP A 25 -18.03 -12.95 51.81
N ALA A 26 -18.96 -12.13 52.28
CA ALA A 26 -19.09 -10.72 52.00
C ALA A 26 -18.93 -9.93 53.32
N SER A 27 -18.15 -8.85 53.31
CA SER A 27 -18.32 -7.67 54.19
C SER A 27 -17.28 -6.60 53.79
N ASP A 28 -17.69 -5.41 53.33
CA ASP A 28 -18.20 -4.26 54.10
C ASP A 28 -17.06 -3.43 54.75
N ILE A 29 -16.74 -2.27 54.17
CA ILE A 29 -16.39 -1.08 54.95
C ILE A 29 -16.77 0.22 54.24
N SER A 30 -17.47 1.03 55.00
CA SER A 30 -18.10 2.32 54.76
C SER A 30 -17.16 3.53 54.75
N ALA A 31 -17.49 4.48 53.86
CA ALA A 31 -17.62 5.94 54.01
C ALA A 31 -16.73 6.76 54.97
N SER A 32 -16.16 7.85 54.43
CA SER A 32 -16.34 9.21 54.98
C SER A 32 -16.04 10.29 53.92
N ASP A 33 -16.91 11.28 53.91
CA ASP A 33 -17.02 12.50 53.10
C ASP A 33 -15.78 13.41 53.08
N GLU A 34 -15.65 14.29 52.08
CA GLU A 34 -15.66 15.76 52.23
C GLU A 34 -15.94 16.46 50.87
N GLU A 35 -16.66 17.59 50.95
CA GLU A 35 -17.22 18.40 49.88
C GLU A 35 -16.23 19.38 49.23
N ASP A 36 -16.50 19.73 47.98
CA ASP A 36 -16.42 21.09 47.37
C ASP A 36 -16.65 20.87 45.86
N GLY A 37 -17.71 21.34 45.20
CA GLY A 37 -18.20 22.71 45.17
C GLY A 37 -17.86 23.30 43.78
N ASN A 38 -18.91 23.61 43.00
CA ASN A 38 -18.98 24.70 42.00
C ASN A 38 -19.28 24.34 40.51
N ALA A 39 -20.55 24.57 40.14
CA ALA A 39 -21.05 25.33 38.97
C ALA A 39 -20.96 24.80 37.52
N THR A 40 -22.15 24.45 36.98
CA THR A 40 -22.84 24.94 35.75
C THR A 40 -22.00 25.16 34.47
N GLN A 41 -22.40 24.75 33.27
CA GLN A 41 -23.70 24.89 32.59
C GLN A 41 -23.90 23.78 31.55
N GLU A 42 -25.16 23.37 31.41
CA GLU A 42 -25.72 22.58 30.30
C GLU A 42 -25.96 23.52 29.12
N GLU A 43 -25.61 23.09 27.90
CA GLU A 43 -26.18 23.64 26.67
C GLU A 43 -26.58 22.46 25.77
N GLU A 44 -27.88 22.17 25.81
CA GLU A 44 -28.67 21.65 24.69
C GLU A 44 -29.27 22.88 24.00
N ASP A 45 -29.21 22.96 22.68
CA ASP A 45 -30.17 23.76 21.91
C ASP A 45 -30.35 23.17 20.50
N ASP A 46 -31.62 23.14 20.15
CA ASP A 46 -32.30 22.37 19.10
C ASP A 46 -32.26 23.02 17.71
N GLU A 47 -32.80 22.23 16.77
CA GLU A 47 -33.03 22.38 15.34
C GLU A 47 -33.68 23.71 14.88
N GLU A 48 -33.31 24.18 13.69
CA GLU A 48 -34.18 25.02 12.84
C GLU A 48 -34.13 24.53 11.37
N ASP A 49 -35.29 24.10 10.89
CA ASP A 49 -35.65 23.81 9.48
C ASP A 49 -36.41 25.00 8.86
N ASP A 50 -36.35 25.07 7.52
CA ASP A 50 -37.27 25.71 6.55
C ASP A 50 -37.34 27.26 6.41
N ASP A 51 -37.01 27.79 5.22
CA ASP A 51 -38.01 28.32 4.27
C ASP A 51 -37.39 28.64 2.89
N ALA A 52 -38.17 28.40 1.84
CA ALA A 52 -37.86 28.54 0.43
C ALA A 52 -38.03 29.98 -0.07
N SER A 53 -37.27 30.36 -1.11
CA SER A 53 -37.81 31.26 -2.14
C SER A 53 -37.18 31.01 -3.49
N SER A 54 -38.09 30.81 -4.45
CA SER A 54 -37.94 30.70 -5.88
C SER A 54 -37.74 32.06 -6.55
N THR A 55 -36.83 32.14 -7.53
CA THR A 55 -36.97 33.03 -8.68
C THR A 55 -36.40 32.37 -9.92
N ASP A 56 -37.28 32.23 -10.90
CA ASP A 56 -37.05 31.85 -12.29
C ASP A 56 -36.12 32.85 -13.00
N ASP A 57 -35.29 32.37 -13.93
CA ASP A 57 -35.02 33.10 -15.17
C ASP A 57 -34.70 32.08 -16.26
N GLU A 58 -35.62 32.01 -17.22
CA GLU A 58 -35.49 31.28 -18.47
C GLU A 58 -34.60 32.08 -19.42
N GLY A 59 -33.59 31.43 -19.98
CA GLY A 59 -32.80 31.92 -21.09
C GLY A 59 -32.75 30.85 -22.16
N ASP A 60 -33.84 30.78 -22.91
CA ASP A 60 -33.97 30.18 -24.23
C ASP A 60 -33.20 31.04 -25.24
N ASP A 61 -32.36 30.44 -26.08
CA ASP A 61 -32.10 30.92 -27.44
C ASP A 61 -31.45 29.80 -28.26
N ASP A 62 -32.18 29.51 -29.32
CA ASP A 62 -32.05 28.46 -30.32
C ASP A 62 -30.81 28.57 -31.26
N ASP A 63 -30.59 27.44 -31.94
CA ASP A 63 -30.09 27.27 -33.32
C ASP A 63 -28.65 27.70 -33.69
N GLU A 64 -27.86 26.72 -34.16
CA GLU A 64 -27.61 26.58 -35.61
C GLU A 64 -26.88 25.25 -35.90
N ASP A 65 -27.52 24.44 -36.75
CA ASP A 65 -26.95 23.32 -37.49
C ASP A 65 -25.76 23.81 -38.35
N ASP A 66 -24.67 23.05 -38.40
CA ASP A 66 -23.80 23.05 -39.58
C ASP A 66 -23.27 21.64 -39.83
N ASP A 67 -23.97 20.94 -40.72
CA ASP A 67 -23.51 19.76 -41.43
C ASP A 67 -22.50 20.19 -42.49
N GLU A 68 -21.22 19.78 -42.37
CA GLU A 68 -20.36 19.65 -43.55
C GLU A 68 -19.69 18.27 -43.59
N GLU A 69 -19.97 17.59 -44.70
CA GLU A 69 -19.49 16.28 -45.12
C GLU A 69 -18.04 16.30 -45.62
N ASP A 70 -17.39 15.14 -45.50
CA ASP A 70 -16.36 14.55 -46.36
C ASP A 70 -15.08 15.33 -46.74
N ASP A 71 -13.94 14.81 -46.28
CA ASP A 71 -12.82 14.55 -47.18
C ASP A 71 -12.09 13.24 -46.80
N ASP A 72 -12.28 12.24 -47.66
CA ASP A 72 -11.50 11.00 -47.79
C ASP A 72 -10.11 11.33 -48.33
N ASP A 73 -9.09 11.20 -47.48
CA ASP A 73 -7.70 11.07 -47.94
C ASP A 73 -7.17 9.66 -47.61
N SER A 74 -7.59 8.70 -48.43
CA SER A 74 -6.89 7.46 -48.72
C SER A 74 -5.46 7.74 -49.22
N ILE A 75 -4.52 7.97 -48.29
CA ILE A 75 -3.09 8.02 -48.63
C ILE A 75 -2.53 6.61 -48.84
N SER A 76 -2.49 6.23 -50.11
CA SER A 76 -1.75 5.08 -50.63
C SER A 76 -0.32 5.07 -50.11
N SER A 77 0.05 3.99 -49.40
CA SER A 77 1.43 3.65 -49.07
C SER A 77 2.22 3.38 -50.36
N THR A 78 2.76 4.43 -50.96
CA THR A 78 3.82 4.32 -51.95
C THR A 78 5.15 4.28 -51.21
N SER A 79 5.70 3.08 -51.08
CA SER A 79 7.08 2.88 -50.67
C SER A 79 8.00 3.53 -51.70
N SER A 80 8.46 4.74 -51.41
CA SER A 80 9.56 5.38 -52.12
C SER A 80 10.61 5.79 -51.09
N ALA A 81 11.72 5.07 -51.14
CA ALA A 81 12.89 5.30 -50.34
C ALA A 81 13.50 6.68 -50.63
N THR A 82 13.41 7.60 -49.67
CA THR A 82 14.38 8.66 -49.41
C THR A 82 14.32 9.04 -47.94
N ASP A 83 15.29 8.51 -47.20
CA ASP A 83 16.06 9.13 -46.10
C ASP A 83 15.66 10.55 -45.68
N GLU A 84 15.03 10.67 -44.52
CA GLU A 84 15.17 11.75 -43.52
C GLU A 84 14.66 11.13 -42.19
N GLY A 85 15.56 10.48 -41.45
CA GLY A 85 15.24 9.71 -40.25
C GLY A 85 14.69 10.57 -39.11
N TYR A 86 13.38 10.52 -38.90
CA TYR A 86 12.77 10.86 -37.61
C TYR A 86 13.12 9.75 -36.61
N ILE A 87 14.24 9.92 -35.91
CA ILE A 87 14.59 9.08 -34.75
C ILE A 87 13.70 9.55 -33.61
N ASP A 88 12.65 8.79 -33.30
CA ASP A 88 11.89 9.00 -32.07
C ASP A 88 12.87 8.83 -30.89
N PRO A 89 13.01 9.82 -29.98
CA PRO A 89 13.79 9.68 -28.75
C PRO A 89 13.34 8.50 -27.87
N TYR A 90 12.19 7.89 -28.17
CA TYR A 90 11.62 6.70 -27.56
C TYR A 90 11.48 5.53 -28.55
N ASP A 91 12.40 5.39 -29.51
CA ASP A 91 12.43 4.25 -30.42
C ASP A 91 12.41 2.94 -29.60
N GLU A 92 11.22 2.34 -29.51
CA GLU A 92 10.85 1.30 -28.53
C GLU A 92 11.70 0.04 -28.75
N GLU A 93 12.24 -0.12 -29.96
CA GLU A 93 13.15 -1.20 -30.33
C GLU A 93 14.56 -1.06 -29.71
N THR A 94 14.95 0.14 -29.27
CA THR A 94 16.26 0.40 -28.65
C THR A 94 16.25 0.36 -27.13
N LEU A 95 15.07 0.45 -26.50
CA LEU A 95 14.93 0.48 -25.06
C LEU A 95 14.85 -0.93 -24.47
N PRO A 96 15.46 -1.17 -23.29
CA PRO A 96 15.32 -2.45 -22.63
C PRO A 96 13.86 -2.70 -22.23
N PRO A 97 13.43 -3.98 -22.12
CA PRO A 97 12.04 -4.33 -21.84
C PRO A 97 11.52 -3.85 -20.47
N TYR A 98 12.43 -3.45 -19.58
CA TYR A 98 12.13 -2.90 -18.26
C TYR A 98 12.15 -1.36 -18.20
N ALA A 99 12.29 -0.69 -19.35
CA ALA A 99 12.19 0.75 -19.40
C ALA A 99 10.80 1.25 -18.96
N CYS A 100 10.78 2.38 -18.27
CA CYS A 100 9.56 3.03 -17.85
C CYS A 100 8.67 3.32 -19.07
N ARG A 101 7.47 2.74 -19.09
CA ARG A 101 6.55 2.89 -20.24
C ARG A 101 6.13 4.33 -20.54
N TYR A 102 6.31 5.25 -19.59
CA TYR A 102 5.87 6.64 -19.74
C TYR A 102 6.99 7.62 -20.11
N CYS A 103 8.25 7.31 -19.82
CA CYS A 103 9.35 8.26 -20.04
C CYS A 103 10.70 7.63 -20.38
N GLY A 104 10.76 6.31 -20.61
CA GLY A 104 11.97 5.64 -21.07
C GLY A 104 13.07 5.44 -20.01
N ILE A 105 12.94 5.95 -18.78
CA ILE A 105 13.90 5.71 -17.70
C ILE A 105 14.07 4.21 -17.46
N HIS A 106 15.31 3.74 -17.49
CA HIS A 106 15.66 2.32 -17.41
C HIS A 106 16.89 2.06 -16.52
N ASP A 107 17.13 2.86 -15.48
CA ASP A 107 18.06 2.46 -14.42
C ASP A 107 17.37 1.35 -13.59
N PRO A 108 17.94 0.13 -13.49
CA PRO A 108 17.40 -0.97 -12.68
C PRO A 108 17.02 -0.58 -11.25
N ALA A 109 17.76 0.35 -10.64
CA ALA A 109 17.48 0.80 -9.28
C ALA A 109 16.27 1.76 -9.21
N SER A 110 15.86 2.31 -10.35
CA SER A 110 14.83 3.37 -10.44
C SER A 110 13.52 2.92 -11.05
N VAL A 111 13.41 1.68 -11.50
CA VAL A 111 12.19 1.09 -12.07
C VAL A 111 11.65 -0.02 -11.19
N ALA A 112 10.33 -0.15 -11.19
CA ALA A 112 9.63 -1.27 -10.57
C ALA A 112 8.48 -1.72 -11.49
N ARG A 113 8.11 -2.99 -11.39
CA ARG A 113 7.08 -3.60 -12.21
C ARG A 113 5.77 -3.68 -11.44
N CYS A 114 4.69 -3.22 -12.05
CA CYS A 114 3.33 -3.54 -11.61
C CYS A 114 3.06 -5.01 -11.95
N VAL A 115 2.78 -5.84 -10.95
CA VAL A 115 2.64 -7.30 -11.16
C VAL A 115 1.38 -7.60 -11.98
N GLU A 116 0.29 -6.88 -11.72
CA GLU A 116 -1.01 -7.11 -12.36
C GLU A 116 -1.04 -6.70 -13.83
N THR A 117 -0.41 -5.58 -14.19
CA THR A 117 -0.37 -5.09 -15.58
C THR A 117 0.89 -5.54 -16.33
N GLY A 118 1.91 -6.00 -15.61
CA GLY A 118 3.21 -6.39 -16.14
C GLY A 118 4.11 -5.23 -16.58
N LYS A 119 3.65 -3.97 -16.48
CA LYS A 119 4.37 -2.78 -16.97
C LYS A 119 5.46 -2.34 -15.98
N TRP A 120 6.62 -1.98 -16.53
CA TRP A 120 7.71 -1.36 -15.78
C TRP A 120 7.58 0.15 -15.78
N LEU A 121 7.71 0.77 -14.61
CA LEU A 121 7.60 2.21 -14.43
C LEU A 121 8.63 2.73 -13.44
N CYS A 122 9.06 3.98 -13.64
CA CYS A 122 10.04 4.61 -12.78
C CYS A 122 9.41 5.26 -11.53
N ASN A 123 10.27 5.53 -10.54
CA ASN A 123 9.90 6.29 -9.34
C ASN A 123 10.11 7.82 -9.46
N SER A 124 10.32 8.33 -10.68
CA SER A 124 10.49 9.77 -10.93
C SER A 124 9.16 10.52 -10.96
N THR A 125 9.17 11.78 -10.54
CA THR A 125 7.98 12.64 -10.49
C THR A 125 7.38 12.88 -11.87
N THR A 126 6.07 12.80 -11.98
CA THR A 126 5.29 13.19 -13.16
C THR A 126 4.91 14.68 -13.10
N GLN A 127 4.52 15.26 -14.24
CA GLN A 127 4.04 16.65 -14.29
C GLN A 127 2.80 16.90 -13.41
N GLY A 128 1.94 15.89 -13.23
CA GLY A 128 0.75 15.95 -12.36
C GLY A 128 1.04 15.68 -10.86
N GLY A 129 2.31 15.58 -10.47
CA GLY A 129 2.72 15.18 -9.13
C GLY A 129 2.72 13.66 -8.91
N GLY A 130 3.47 13.20 -7.89
CA GLY A 130 3.69 11.78 -7.64
C GLY A 130 4.55 11.08 -8.69
N SER A 131 4.94 9.83 -8.44
CA SER A 131 5.80 9.05 -9.35
C SER A 131 5.00 8.34 -10.45
N HIS A 132 5.66 7.98 -11.57
CA HIS A 132 5.02 7.19 -12.64
C HIS A 132 4.44 5.86 -12.12
N ILE A 133 5.19 5.12 -11.30
CA ILE A 133 4.71 3.85 -10.74
C ILE A 133 3.50 4.05 -9.81
N VAL A 134 3.53 5.02 -8.89
CA VAL A 134 2.40 5.25 -7.97
C VAL A 134 1.17 5.74 -8.73
N ASN A 135 1.34 6.68 -9.67
CA ASN A 135 0.23 7.17 -10.49
C ASN A 135 -0.42 6.03 -11.30
N HIS A 136 0.39 5.15 -11.88
CA HIS A 136 -0.11 3.99 -12.58
C HIS A 136 -0.91 3.06 -11.67
N LEU A 137 -0.36 2.66 -10.52
CA LEU A 137 -1.03 1.75 -9.58
C LEU A 137 -2.42 2.27 -9.18
N VAL A 138 -2.54 3.56 -8.89
CA VAL A 138 -3.83 4.20 -8.57
C VAL A 138 -4.78 4.15 -9.77
N ARG A 139 -4.33 4.56 -10.96
CA ARG A 139 -5.17 4.60 -12.17
C ARG A 139 -5.60 3.21 -12.66
N SER A 140 -4.75 2.20 -12.51
CA SER A 140 -5.03 0.81 -12.91
C SER A 140 -5.67 -0.01 -11.80
N ARG A 141 -5.92 0.58 -10.61
CA ARG A 141 -6.43 -0.13 -9.42
C ARG A 141 -5.58 -1.35 -9.04
N SER A 142 -4.27 -1.27 -9.29
CA SER A 142 -3.29 -2.30 -8.99
C SER A 142 -2.57 -1.96 -7.68
N ASN A 143 -2.04 -2.96 -6.99
CA ASN A 143 -1.40 -2.73 -5.70
C ASN A 143 -0.14 -3.56 -5.45
N GLN A 144 0.24 -4.47 -6.35
CA GLN A 144 1.42 -5.31 -6.19
C GLN A 144 2.59 -4.81 -7.03
N VAL A 145 3.76 -4.76 -6.41
CA VAL A 145 4.97 -4.23 -7.03
C VAL A 145 6.12 -5.23 -6.87
N GLN A 146 6.85 -5.43 -7.96
CA GLN A 146 8.06 -6.23 -8.03
C GLN A 146 9.25 -5.33 -8.37
N LEU A 147 10.36 -5.50 -7.65
CA LEU A 147 11.61 -4.80 -7.88
C LEU A 147 12.39 -5.44 -9.03
N HIS A 148 13.29 -4.68 -9.65
CA HIS A 148 14.14 -5.21 -10.71
C HIS A 148 15.13 -6.26 -10.17
N PRO A 149 15.42 -7.36 -10.90
CA PRO A 149 16.40 -8.37 -10.49
C PRO A 149 17.79 -7.81 -10.16
N GLU A 150 18.21 -6.77 -10.87
CA GLU A 150 19.48 -6.07 -10.65
C GLU A 150 19.36 -4.86 -9.70
N SER A 151 18.20 -4.67 -9.06
CA SER A 151 18.06 -3.64 -8.02
C SER A 151 18.86 -4.03 -6.77
N PRO A 152 19.16 -3.08 -5.86
CA PRO A 152 19.88 -3.38 -4.61
C PRO A 152 19.20 -4.44 -3.72
N LEU A 153 17.90 -4.67 -3.92
CA LEU A 153 17.10 -5.64 -3.16
C LEU A 153 16.70 -6.87 -4.00
N GLY A 154 17.23 -6.99 -5.22
CA GLY A 154 17.02 -8.12 -6.12
C GLY A 154 15.59 -8.26 -6.64
N ASP A 155 15.31 -9.43 -7.23
CA ASP A 155 14.00 -9.80 -7.79
C ASP A 155 12.99 -10.12 -6.67
N THR A 156 12.42 -9.08 -6.08
CA THR A 156 11.56 -9.19 -4.90
C THR A 156 10.19 -8.59 -5.16
N VAL A 157 9.13 -9.35 -4.88
CA VAL A 157 7.76 -8.82 -4.77
C VAL A 157 7.56 -8.26 -3.36
N LEU A 158 7.11 -7.02 -3.26
CA LEU A 158 6.89 -6.38 -1.96
C LEU A 158 5.71 -7.04 -1.23
N GLU A 159 5.98 -7.62 -0.07
CA GLU A 159 4.96 -8.28 0.74
C GLU A 159 5.22 -8.14 2.24
N CYS A 160 4.15 -8.25 3.02
CA CYS A 160 4.21 -8.25 4.47
C CYS A 160 4.86 -9.55 4.95
N TYR A 161 5.90 -9.45 5.77
CA TYR A 161 6.59 -10.61 6.35
C TYR A 161 5.63 -11.53 7.14
N ASN A 162 4.64 -10.96 7.84
CA ASN A 162 3.75 -11.73 8.71
C ASN A 162 2.58 -12.40 7.97
N CYS A 163 1.86 -11.66 7.11
CA CYS A 163 0.63 -12.15 6.47
C CYS A 163 0.76 -12.41 4.96
N ALA A 164 1.94 -12.20 4.37
CA ALA A 164 2.18 -12.27 2.92
C ALA A 164 1.28 -11.35 2.08
N GLY A 165 0.63 -10.34 2.68
CA GLY A 165 -0.16 -9.35 1.96
C GLY A 165 0.72 -8.48 1.07
N LYS A 166 0.33 -8.28 -0.19
CA LYS A 166 1.16 -7.64 -1.25
C LYS A 166 0.72 -6.23 -1.63
N ASN A 167 -0.27 -5.68 -0.95
CA ASN A 167 -0.76 -4.33 -1.24
C ASN A 167 0.26 -3.28 -0.76
N ALA A 168 1.03 -2.74 -1.71
CA ALA A 168 2.10 -1.78 -1.46
C ALA A 168 1.65 -0.51 -0.72
N PHE A 169 0.37 -0.12 -0.82
CA PHE A 169 -0.17 1.07 -0.15
C PHE A 169 -0.41 0.88 1.36
N VAL A 170 -0.49 -0.36 1.83
CA VAL A 170 -0.63 -0.65 3.28
C VAL A 170 0.66 -1.21 3.88
N LEU A 171 1.68 -1.44 3.06
CA LEU A 171 3.00 -1.86 3.50
C LEU A 171 3.80 -0.67 4.01
N GLY A 172 4.59 -0.95 5.04
CA GLY A 172 5.62 -0.06 5.55
C GLY A 172 6.82 -0.87 6.03
N PHE A 173 7.86 -0.16 6.43
CA PHE A 173 9.04 -0.76 7.03
C PHE A 173 9.09 -0.44 8.53
N VAL A 174 9.67 -1.36 9.30
CA VAL A 174 10.09 -1.15 10.69
C VAL A 174 11.58 -1.47 10.80
N PRO A 175 12.37 -0.67 11.52
CA PRO A 175 13.77 -1.00 11.80
C PRO A 175 13.86 -2.06 12.91
N ALA A 176 14.90 -2.89 12.85
CA ALA A 176 15.27 -3.77 13.95
C ALA A 176 16.08 -3.01 15.02
N SER A 177 15.89 -3.33 16.30
CA SER A 177 16.45 -2.55 17.42
C SER A 177 17.98 -2.57 17.52
N SER A 178 18.65 -3.55 16.91
CA SER A 178 20.09 -3.78 17.06
C SER A 178 20.85 -3.93 15.73
N SER A 179 20.19 -3.70 14.59
CA SER A 179 20.80 -3.86 13.27
C SER A 179 20.28 -2.86 12.25
N SER A 180 21.01 -2.64 11.16
CA SER A 180 20.55 -1.83 10.02
C SER A 180 19.55 -2.56 9.12
N VAL A 181 18.97 -3.66 9.60
CA VAL A 181 17.99 -4.46 8.85
C VAL A 181 16.62 -3.82 9.00
N VAL A 182 15.89 -3.73 7.89
CA VAL A 182 14.50 -3.29 7.85
C VAL A 182 13.61 -4.48 7.50
N VAL A 183 12.42 -4.53 8.10
CA VAL A 183 11.42 -5.57 7.83
C VAL A 183 10.16 -4.92 7.27
N LEU A 184 9.55 -5.55 6.26
CA LEU A 184 8.30 -5.10 5.68
C LEU A 184 7.10 -5.67 6.42
N LEU A 185 6.21 -4.80 6.91
CA LEU A 185 4.97 -5.18 7.58
C LEU A 185 3.81 -4.32 7.08
N CYS A 186 2.63 -4.92 6.95
CA CYS A 186 1.43 -4.15 6.72
C CYS A 186 0.94 -3.49 8.02
N ARG A 187 0.28 -2.33 7.89
CA ARG A 187 -0.22 -1.56 9.04
C ARG A 187 -1.10 -2.39 9.97
N VAL A 188 -1.97 -3.22 9.40
CA VAL A 188 -2.88 -4.09 10.16
C VAL A 188 -2.11 -5.07 11.04
N CYS A 189 -1.05 -5.71 10.54
CA CYS A 189 -0.27 -6.67 11.34
C CYS A 189 0.43 -5.97 12.52
N VAL A 190 0.98 -4.77 12.30
CA VAL A 190 1.65 -3.98 13.34
C VAL A 190 0.69 -3.68 14.51
N GLU A 191 -0.58 -3.42 14.23
CA GLU A 191 -1.57 -3.07 15.26
C GLU A 191 -2.21 -4.29 15.91
N THR A 192 -2.46 -5.36 15.15
CA THR A 192 -3.37 -6.44 15.55
C THR A 192 -2.69 -7.73 15.96
N VAL A 193 -1.38 -7.91 15.69
CA VAL A 193 -0.67 -9.18 15.95
C VAL A 193 0.22 -9.02 17.18
N PRO A 194 -0.18 -9.49 18.38
CA PRO A 194 0.58 -9.30 19.61
C PRO A 194 1.96 -9.98 19.58
N ALA A 195 2.06 -11.13 18.90
CA ALA A 195 3.30 -11.88 18.78
C ALA A 195 4.44 -11.12 18.07
N LEU A 196 4.13 -10.06 17.31
CA LEU A 196 5.16 -9.19 16.72
C LEU A 196 5.87 -8.34 17.77
N LYS A 197 5.27 -8.11 18.94
CA LYS A 197 5.89 -7.36 20.05
C LYS A 197 6.98 -8.15 20.76
N ASP A 198 6.97 -9.47 20.62
CA ASP A 198 8.00 -10.36 21.16
C ASP A 198 9.23 -10.44 20.25
N MET A 199 9.18 -9.81 19.06
CA MET A 199 10.33 -9.68 18.16
C MET A 199 11.12 -8.42 18.51
N ASP A 200 12.44 -8.41 18.25
CA ASP A 200 13.34 -7.26 18.47
C ASP A 200 13.16 -6.16 17.39
N TRP A 201 11.91 -5.75 17.12
CA TRP A 201 11.55 -4.74 16.12
C TRP A 201 10.92 -3.51 16.75
N GLU A 202 11.24 -2.34 16.20
CA GLU A 202 10.72 -1.07 16.69
C GLU A 202 9.39 -0.75 16.00
N LEU A 203 8.33 -1.49 16.36
CA LEU A 203 7.00 -1.39 15.73
C LEU A 203 6.40 0.04 15.75
N GLY A 204 6.77 0.85 16.75
CA GLY A 204 6.36 2.26 16.84
C GLY A 204 6.96 3.17 15.76
N GLN A 205 8.04 2.74 15.10
CA GLN A 205 8.70 3.43 13.99
C GLN A 205 8.26 2.87 12.63
N TRP A 206 7.03 2.39 12.54
CA TRP A 206 6.46 1.99 11.25
C TRP A 206 6.31 3.20 10.33
N HIS A 207 6.88 3.10 9.13
CA HIS A 207 6.77 4.13 8.10
C HIS A 207 6.28 3.53 6.78
N PRO A 208 5.32 4.15 6.08
CA PRO A 208 4.77 3.62 4.83
C PRO A 208 5.84 3.58 3.74
N LEU A 209 5.76 2.58 2.85
CA LEU A 209 6.66 2.45 1.71
C LEU A 209 6.43 3.53 0.63
N VAL A 210 5.21 4.07 0.59
CA VAL A 210 4.82 5.16 -0.31
C VAL A 210 4.66 6.45 0.51
N GLN A 211 5.46 7.45 0.20
CA GLN A 211 5.46 8.78 0.82
C GLN A 211 5.48 9.85 -0.29
N ASP A 212 4.72 10.93 -0.10
CA ASP A 212 4.60 12.02 -1.10
C ASP A 212 4.30 11.52 -2.52
N ARG A 213 3.45 10.47 -2.60
CA ARG A 213 3.07 9.79 -3.84
C ARG A 213 4.25 9.15 -4.60
N LYS A 214 5.31 8.73 -3.90
CA LYS A 214 6.49 8.04 -4.43
C LYS A 214 6.90 6.90 -3.52
N PHE A 215 7.60 5.90 -4.05
CA PHE A 215 8.27 4.92 -3.20
C PHE A 215 9.49 5.56 -2.51
N LEU A 216 9.85 5.02 -1.35
CA LEU A 216 11.06 5.43 -0.64
C LEU A 216 12.31 5.26 -1.53
N PRO A 217 13.24 6.24 -1.57
CA PRO A 217 14.40 6.21 -2.48
C PRO A 217 15.35 5.02 -2.29
N TRP A 218 15.42 4.43 -1.09
CA TRP A 218 16.23 3.23 -0.85
C TRP A 218 15.58 1.96 -1.40
N LEU A 219 14.26 1.99 -1.63
CA LEU A 219 13.50 0.88 -2.21
C LEU A 219 13.47 0.98 -3.73
N VAL A 220 13.13 2.16 -4.26
CA VAL A 220 13.19 2.49 -5.68
C VAL A 220 13.78 3.89 -5.83
N LYS A 221 15.01 3.98 -6.35
CA LYS A 221 15.75 5.23 -6.50
C LYS A 221 14.99 6.21 -7.38
N VAL A 222 14.87 7.46 -6.96
CA VAL A 222 14.33 8.52 -7.81
C VAL A 222 15.40 8.93 -8.82
N SER A 223 15.12 8.81 -10.12
CA SER A 223 15.98 9.40 -11.15
C SER A 223 15.54 10.83 -11.45
N PHE A 224 16.51 11.71 -11.68
CA PHE A 224 16.25 13.03 -12.27
C PHE A 224 16.41 12.91 -13.78
N SER A 225 15.33 13.07 -14.53
CA SER A 225 15.45 13.32 -15.96
C SER A 225 15.66 14.83 -16.12
N PHE A 226 16.83 15.23 -16.60
CA PHE A 226 17.17 16.64 -16.85
C PHE A 226 16.36 17.28 -17.99
N LEU A 227 15.48 16.52 -18.66
CA LEU A 227 14.71 16.97 -19.82
C LEU A 227 13.48 17.84 -19.52
N PHE A 228 13.16 18.12 -18.24
CA PHE A 228 12.10 19.07 -17.87
C PHE A 228 12.52 19.99 -16.72
N CYS A 229 13.64 20.69 -16.91
CA CYS A 229 13.93 21.91 -16.16
C CYS A 229 14.21 23.03 -17.16
N PHE A 230 13.15 23.54 -17.82
CA PHE A 230 12.95 24.93 -18.22
C PHE A 230 11.48 25.13 -18.62
#